data_AF-A0A8J5V439-F1
#
_entry.id   AF-A0A8J5V439-F1
#
_cell.length_a   1.000
_cell.length_b   1.000
_cell.length_c   1.000
_cell.angle_alpha   90.00
_cell.angle_beta   90.00
_cell.angle_gamma   90.00
#
_symmetry.space_group_name_H-M   'P 1'
#
loop_
_entity.id
_entity.type
_entity.pdbx_description
1 polymer ?
#
loop_
_entity_poly.entity_id
_entity_poly.type
_entity_poly.pdbx_seq_one_letter_code
_entity_poly.pdbx_strand_id
1 'polypeptide(L)'
;MDSVGDVVNGEQNGEVDVKVYGWVAREGDFHVGNVVGRYLRKHTNLTTIDELSKSESEKSGKMVAILATQIEAKNRYFQDLEKKNNATKLSITRLEEDNRKLHDAYIEDFTRLADVLNMEVLFAART
;
A
#
# COMPACT_ATOMS: atom_id res chain seq x y z
N MET A 1 90.30 10.73 25.70
CA MET A 1 89.35 11.85 25.68
C MET A 1 88.01 11.26 25.38
N ASP A 2 87.15 11.35 26.37
CA ASP A 2 85.85 10.70 26.44
C ASP A 2 84.89 11.26 25.40
N SER A 3 84.04 10.38 24.85
CA SER A 3 82.69 10.80 24.48
C SER A 3 81.75 9.66 24.80
N VAL A 4 81.09 9.86 25.93
CA VAL A 4 79.91 9.20 26.44
C VAL A 4 78.80 9.33 25.39
N GLY A 5 78.23 8.19 25.01
CA GLY A 5 76.93 8.12 24.35
C GLY A 5 76.11 7.09 25.11
N ASP A 6 75.18 7.59 25.94
CA ASP A 6 74.26 6.78 26.73
C ASP A 6 73.57 5.73 25.85
N VAL A 7 73.67 4.47 26.27
CA VAL A 7 72.76 3.42 25.80
C VAL A 7 71.42 3.72 26.45
N VAL A 8 70.56 4.43 25.71
CA VAL A 8 69.16 4.60 26.05
C VAL A 8 68.53 3.21 26.04
N ASN A 9 68.37 2.64 27.25
CA ASN A 9 67.51 1.48 27.47
C ASN A 9 66.08 1.92 27.14
N GLY A 10 65.69 1.78 25.88
CA GLY A 10 64.30 1.84 25.48
C GLY A 10 63.58 0.70 26.17
N GLU A 11 62.79 1.02 27.19
CA GLU A 11 61.78 0.16 27.76
C GLU A 11 60.92 -0.39 26.62
N GLN A 12 61.13 -1.66 26.26
CA GLN A 12 60.20 -2.38 25.41
C GLN A 12 58.95 -2.67 26.25
N ASN A 13 58.06 -1.70 26.31
CA ASN A 13 56.71 -1.89 26.82
C ASN A 13 56.03 -2.86 25.85
N GLY A 14 55.98 -4.14 26.23
CA GLY A 14 55.40 -5.22 25.43
C GLY A 14 53.89 -5.08 25.33
N GLU A 15 53.43 -4.23 24.43
CA GLU A 15 52.03 -4.20 24.00
C GLU A 15 51.76 -5.49 23.21
N VAL A 16 51.13 -6.45 23.87
CA VAL A 16 50.70 -7.70 23.24
C VAL A 16 49.51 -7.38 22.35
N ASP A 17 49.74 -7.31 21.04
CA ASP A 17 48.69 -7.19 20.03
C ASP A 17 47.74 -8.40 20.11
N VAL A 18 46.59 -8.24 20.77
CA VAL A 18 45.59 -9.30 20.91
C VAL A 18 44.81 -9.42 19.60
N LYS A 19 45.17 -10.42 18.79
CA LYS A 19 44.49 -10.72 17.54
C LYS A 19 43.22 -11.54 17.79
N VAL A 20 42.08 -10.99 17.38
CA VAL A 20 40.79 -11.67 17.45
C VAL A 20 40.50 -12.35 16.11
N TYR A 21 40.08 -13.61 16.17
CA TYR A 21 39.65 -14.40 15.00
C TYR A 21 38.21 -14.87 15.20
N GLY A 22 37.44 -14.92 14.12
CA GLY A 22 36.05 -15.39 14.13
C GLY A 22 35.67 -16.02 12.80
N TRP A 23 34.69 -16.93 12.84
CA TRP A 23 34.11 -17.58 11.67
C TRP A 23 32.60 -17.77 11.83
N VAL A 24 31.93 -18.01 10.71
CA VAL A 24 30.53 -18.43 10.72
C VAL A 24 30.48 -19.91 11.04
N ALA A 25 29.87 -20.25 12.18
CA ALA A 25 29.69 -21.64 12.59
C ALA A 25 28.87 -22.42 11.56
N ARG A 26 29.35 -23.61 11.18
CA ARG A 26 28.67 -24.52 10.24
C ARG A 26 28.28 -25.83 10.93
N GLU A 27 27.76 -26.77 10.15
CA GLU A 27 27.39 -28.12 10.61
C GLU A 27 28.52 -28.80 11.42
N GLY A 28 29.77 -28.70 10.97
CA GLY A 28 30.92 -29.26 11.71
C GLY A 28 31.09 -28.67 13.12
N ASP A 29 30.96 -27.35 13.27
CA ASP A 29 30.99 -26.67 14.57
C ASP A 29 29.75 -27.00 15.41
N PHE A 30 28.61 -27.27 14.78
CA PHE A 30 27.38 -27.64 15.46
C PHE A 30 27.45 -29.03 16.08
N HIS A 31 28.12 -30.00 15.43
CA HIS A 31 28.18 -31.39 15.90
C HIS A 31 29.38 -31.71 16.80
N VAL A 32 30.40 -30.85 16.84
CA VAL A 32 31.59 -31.10 17.66
C VAL A 32 31.25 -31.17 19.16
N GLY A 33 31.98 -32.02 19.90
CA GLY A 33 31.79 -32.21 21.35
C GLY A 33 32.35 -31.08 22.24
N ASN A 34 32.94 -30.03 21.64
CA ASN A 34 33.59 -28.94 22.37
C ASN A 34 32.58 -27.92 22.94
N VAL A 35 33.09 -26.87 23.61
CA VAL A 35 32.26 -25.82 24.22
C VAL A 35 31.41 -25.07 23.19
N VAL A 36 31.94 -24.83 21.99
CA VAL A 36 31.23 -24.16 20.89
C VAL A 36 30.06 -25.01 20.42
N GLY A 37 30.28 -26.28 20.09
CA GLY A 37 29.21 -27.17 19.63
C GLY A 37 28.12 -27.42 20.69
N ARG A 38 28.49 -27.54 21.97
CA ARG A 38 27.50 -27.62 23.06
C ARG A 38 26.68 -26.33 23.20
N TYR A 39 27.32 -25.17 23.04
CA TYR A 39 26.64 -23.89 23.08
C TYR A 39 25.67 -23.74 21.91
N LEU A 40 26.10 -24.07 20.69
CA LEU A 40 25.26 -24.01 19.49
C LEU A 40 24.03 -24.92 19.63
N ARG A 41 24.21 -26.21 19.95
CA ARG A 41 23.07 -27.15 20.13
C ARG A 41 22.07 -26.74 21.20
N LYS A 42 22.50 -25.97 22.20
CA LYS A 42 21.63 -25.50 23.28
C LYS A 42 20.81 -24.25 22.89
N HIS A 43 21.33 -23.42 21.97
CA HIS A 43 20.74 -22.09 21.70
C HIS A 43 20.34 -21.87 20.24
N THR A 44 20.71 -22.77 19.32
CA THR A 44 20.45 -22.62 17.89
C THR A 44 19.94 -23.91 17.28
N ASN A 45 19.25 -23.77 16.15
CA ASN A 45 18.91 -24.89 15.27
C ASN A 45 19.78 -24.84 14.02
N LEU A 46 20.34 -25.98 13.63
CA LEU A 46 20.99 -26.13 12.34
C LEU A 46 19.91 -26.17 11.25
N THR A 47 20.05 -25.36 10.21
CA THR A 47 19.12 -25.27 9.09
C THR A 47 19.92 -25.03 7.82
N THR A 48 19.50 -25.63 6.72
CA THR A 48 20.15 -25.46 5.41
C THR A 48 19.71 -24.16 4.74
N ILE A 49 20.56 -23.64 3.85
CA ILE A 49 20.24 -22.44 3.05
C ILE A 49 18.97 -22.69 2.21
N ASP A 50 18.80 -23.90 1.69
CA ASP A 50 17.64 -24.28 0.89
C ASP A 50 16.33 -24.26 1.69
N GLU A 51 16.33 -24.87 2.89
CA GLU A 51 15.16 -24.84 3.79
C GLU A 51 14.79 -23.40 4.19
N LEU A 52 15.78 -22.56 4.48
CA LEU A 52 15.54 -21.16 4.81
C LEU A 52 14.91 -20.41 3.63
N SER A 53 15.50 -20.53 2.44
CA SER A 53 15.03 -19.87 1.21
C SER A 53 13.64 -20.34 0.81
N LYS A 54 13.36 -21.64 0.95
CA LYS A 54 12.04 -22.22 0.69
C LYS A 54 10.99 -21.67 1.66
N SER A 55 11.27 -21.67 2.96
CA SER A 55 10.37 -21.10 3.98
C SER A 55 10.08 -19.62 3.71
N GLU A 56 11.09 -18.84 3.34
CA GLU A 56 10.93 -17.42 2.99
C GLU A 56 10.06 -17.24 1.73
N SER A 57 10.35 -18.02 0.69
CA SER A 57 9.58 -18.00 -0.56
C SER A 57 8.11 -18.40 -0.35
N GLU A 58 7.85 -19.42 0.47
CA GLU A 58 6.50 -19.85 0.82
C GLU A 58 5.73 -18.77 1.60
N LYS A 59 6.39 -18.10 2.56
CA LYS A 59 5.79 -16.98 3.31
C LYS A 59 5.45 -15.82 2.37
N SER A 60 6.38 -15.48 1.47
CA SER A 60 6.16 -14.45 0.46
C SER A 60 5.00 -14.82 -0.48
N GLY A 61 4.97 -16.04 -0.99
CA GLY A 61 3.89 -16.54 -1.84
C GLY A 61 2.52 -16.49 -1.17
N LYS A 62 2.42 -16.89 0.11
CA LYS A 62 1.19 -16.75 0.90
C LYS A 62 0.75 -15.29 1.02
N MET A 63 1.69 -14.38 1.28
CA MET A 63 1.39 -12.96 1.36
C MET A 63 0.89 -12.41 0.02
N VAL A 64 1.53 -12.78 -1.08
CA VAL A 64 1.10 -12.39 -2.44
C VAL A 64 -0.32 -12.90 -2.73
N ALA A 65 -0.64 -14.14 -2.38
CA ALA A 65 -1.97 -14.70 -2.59
C ALA A 65 -3.06 -13.96 -1.78
N ILE A 66 -2.76 -13.61 -0.52
CA ILE A 66 -3.66 -12.82 0.33
C ILE A 66 -3.90 -11.44 -0.30
N LEU A 67 -2.84 -10.76 -0.72
CA LEU A 67 -2.94 -9.43 -1.35
C LEU A 67 -3.71 -9.49 -2.67
N ALA A 68 -3.46 -10.49 -3.52
CA ALA A 68 -4.21 -10.70 -4.76
C ALA A 68 -5.71 -10.86 -4.49
N THR A 69 -6.07 -11.68 -3.49
CA THR A 69 -7.47 -11.87 -3.08
C THR A 69 -8.11 -10.55 -2.63
N GLN A 70 -7.38 -9.72 -1.87
CA GLN A 70 -7.86 -8.41 -1.44
C GLN A 70 -8.04 -7.43 -2.61
N ILE A 71 -7.13 -7.44 -3.58
CA ILE A 71 -7.23 -6.63 -4.79
C ILE A 71 -8.47 -7.04 -5.59
N GLU A 72 -8.69 -8.33 -5.80
CA GLU A 72 -9.88 -8.83 -6.50
C GLU A 72 -11.17 -8.42 -5.80
N ALA A 73 -11.24 -8.53 -4.46
CA ALA A 73 -12.40 -8.10 -3.69
C ALA A 73 -12.68 -6.59 -3.86
N LYS A 74 -11.63 -5.76 -3.81
CA LYS A 74 -11.75 -4.31 -4.03
C LYS A 74 -12.19 -3.99 -5.45
N ASN A 75 -11.66 -4.68 -6.46
CA ASN A 75 -12.03 -4.49 -7.85
C ASN A 75 -13.51 -4.82 -8.11
N ARG A 76 -14.02 -5.92 -7.52
CA ARG A 76 -15.45 -6.26 -7.60
C ARG A 76 -16.32 -5.17 -6.98
N TYR A 77 -15.96 -4.70 -5.78
CA TYR A 77 -16.68 -3.63 -5.12
C TYR A 77 -16.67 -2.32 -5.93
N PHE A 78 -15.53 -1.99 -6.55
CA PHE A 78 -15.40 -0.82 -7.42
C PHE A 78 -16.34 -0.91 -8.63
N GLN A 79 -16.38 -2.06 -9.31
CA GLN A 79 -17.30 -2.28 -10.44
C GLN A 79 -18.77 -2.12 -10.03
N ASP A 80 -19.15 -2.58 -8.84
CA ASP A 80 -20.50 -2.42 -8.35
C ASP A 80 -20.84 -0.96 -8.03
N LEU A 81 -19.88 -0.19 -7.51
CA LEU A 81 -20.03 1.25 -7.34
C LEU A 81 -20.18 1.98 -8.67
N GLU A 82 -19.39 1.63 -9.69
CA GLU A 82 -19.51 2.20 -11.03
C GLU A 82 -20.89 1.92 -11.64
N LYS A 83 -21.40 0.69 -11.53
CA LYS A 83 -22.75 0.34 -12.00
C LYS A 83 -23.82 1.19 -11.31
N LYS A 84 -23.75 1.32 -9.98
CA LYS A 84 -24.68 2.16 -9.21
C LYS A 84 -24.58 3.62 -9.62
N ASN A 85 -23.37 4.15 -9.79
CA ASN A 85 -23.15 5.52 -10.22
C ASN A 85 -23.76 5.80 -11.60
N ASN A 86 -23.55 4.89 -12.56
CA ASN A 86 -24.11 5.01 -13.90
C ASN A 86 -25.63 4.94 -13.89
N ALA A 87 -26.23 4.04 -13.10
CA ALA A 87 -27.67 3.97 -12.92
C ALA A 87 -28.25 5.26 -12.33
N THR A 88 -27.60 5.82 -11.29
CA THR A 88 -28.01 7.09 -10.68
C THR A 88 -27.88 8.25 -11.66
N LYS A 89 -26.77 8.35 -12.41
CA LYS A 89 -26.59 9.38 -13.44
C LYS A 89 -27.70 9.34 -14.48
N LEU A 90 -28.02 8.16 -15.00
CA LEU A 90 -29.10 7.98 -15.97
C LEU A 90 -30.45 8.40 -15.39
N SER A 91 -30.71 8.05 -14.13
CA SER A 91 -31.95 8.46 -13.43
C SER A 91 -32.03 9.97 -13.27
N ILE A 92 -30.92 10.64 -12.92
CA ILE A 92 -30.87 12.10 -12.79
C ILE A 92 -31.16 12.76 -14.14
N THR A 93 -30.49 12.33 -15.22
CA THR A 93 -30.70 12.90 -16.56
C THR A 93 -32.17 12.78 -17.01
N ARG A 94 -32.83 11.66 -16.71
CA ARG A 94 -34.26 11.48 -17.00
C ARG A 94 -35.13 12.44 -16.20
N LEU A 95 -34.89 12.56 -14.90
CA LEU A 95 -35.63 13.49 -14.04
C LEU A 95 -35.44 14.94 -14.47
N GLU A 96 -34.24 15.33 -14.89
CA GLU A 96 -33.98 16.66 -15.44
C GLU A 96 -34.74 16.89 -16.75
N GLU A 97 -34.85 15.88 -17.62
CA GLU A 97 -35.62 15.97 -18.85
C GLU A 97 -37.12 16.11 -18.58
N ASP A 98 -37.67 15.30 -17.67
CA ASP A 98 -39.07 15.39 -17.27
C ASP A 98 -39.38 16.72 -16.59
N ASN A 99 -38.46 17.24 -15.77
CA ASN A 99 -38.59 18.55 -15.15
C ASN A 99 -38.62 19.68 -16.18
N ARG A 100 -37.74 19.63 -17.21
CA ARG A 100 -37.77 20.58 -18.33
C ARG A 100 -39.10 20.53 -19.07
N LYS A 101 -39.59 19.34 -19.42
CA LYS A 101 -40.89 19.18 -20.10
C LYS A 101 -42.04 19.76 -19.30
N LEU A 102 -42.07 19.53 -18.00
CA LEU A 102 -43.08 20.10 -17.10
C LEU A 102 -42.99 21.63 -17.05
N HIS A 103 -41.78 22.18 -17.01
CA HIS A 103 -41.58 23.63 -17.01
C HIS A 103 -42.02 24.27 -18.32
N ASP A 104 -41.67 23.66 -19.46
CA ASP A 104 -42.06 24.14 -20.79
C ASP A 104 -43.59 24.11 -20.96
N ALA A 105 -44.25 23.02 -20.53
CA ALA A 105 -45.71 22.92 -20.55
C ALA A 105 -46.38 23.98 -19.68
N TYR A 106 -45.84 24.24 -18.48
CA TYR A 106 -46.35 25.30 -17.60
C TYR A 106 -46.24 26.69 -18.23
N ILE A 107 -45.10 26.99 -18.87
CA ILE A 107 -44.91 28.27 -19.58
C ILE A 107 -45.91 28.38 -20.74
N GLU A 108 -46.06 27.32 -21.53
CA GLU A 108 -46.98 27.32 -22.66
C GLU A 108 -48.43 27.58 -22.22
N ASP A 109 -48.89 26.92 -21.16
CA ASP A 109 -50.23 27.15 -20.61
C ASP A 109 -50.40 28.57 -20.07
N PHE A 110 -49.38 29.12 -19.39
CA PHE A 110 -49.40 30.51 -18.94
C PHE A 110 -49.50 31.50 -20.11
N THR A 111 -48.76 31.27 -21.19
CA THR A 111 -48.84 32.08 -22.41
C THR A 111 -50.21 31.98 -23.06
N ARG A 112 -50.77 30.77 -23.20
CA ARG A 112 -52.12 30.57 -23.76
C ARG A 112 -53.18 31.31 -22.95
N LEU A 113 -53.11 31.27 -21.62
CA LEU A 113 -54.04 31.99 -20.75
C LEU A 113 -53.95 33.51 -20.95
N ALA A 114 -52.72 34.05 -21.07
CA ALA A 114 -52.51 35.47 -21.33
C ALA A 114 -53.10 35.90 -22.69
N ASP A 115 -52.94 35.08 -23.73
CA ASP A 115 -53.51 35.36 -25.06
C ASP A 115 -55.03 35.40 -25.05
N VAL A 116 -55.68 34.46 -24.36
CA VAL A 116 -57.15 34.43 -24.22
C VAL A 116 -57.65 35.68 -23.51
N LEU A 117 -57.02 36.09 -22.40
CA LEU A 117 -57.39 37.30 -21.67
C LEU A 117 -57.24 38.56 -22.52
N ASN A 118 -56.15 38.67 -23.30
CA ASN A 118 -55.95 39.79 -24.21
C ASN A 118 -57.04 39.85 -25.30
N MET A 119 -57.48 38.70 -25.81
CA MET A 119 -58.59 38.63 -26.77
C MET A 119 -59.93 39.05 -26.16
N GLU A 120 -60.23 38.63 -24.93
CA GLU A 120 -61.47 39.04 -24.23
C GLU A 120 -61.51 40.56 -23.99
N VAL A 121 -60.39 41.16 -23.55
CA VAL A 121 -60.28 42.61 -23.35
C VAL A 121 -60.45 43.38 -24.66
N LEU A 122 -59.82 42.92 -25.74
CA LEU A 122 -59.96 43.54 -27.07
C LEU A 122 -61.39 43.46 -27.61
N PHE A 123 -62.08 42.35 -27.36
CA PHE A 123 -63.48 42.19 -27.76
C PHE A 123 -64.40 43.14 -26.99
N ALA A 124 -64.25 43.22 -25.66
CA ALA A 124 -65.04 44.11 -24.82
C ALA A 124 -64.82 45.61 -25.12
N ALA A 125 -63.63 45.99 -25.60
CA ALA A 125 -63.34 47.37 -26.01
C ALA A 125 -63.96 47.77 -27.36
N ARG A 126 -64.48 46.82 -28.14
CA ARG A 126 -65.02 47.05 -29.50
C ARG A 126 -66.55 47.10 -29.56
N THR A 127 -67.24 46.70 -28.49
CA THR A 127 -68.70 46.82 -28.29
C THR A 127 -69.07 48.13 -27.64
#